data_AF-M9RBQ9-F1
#
_entry.id   AF-M9RBQ9-F1
#
_cell.length_a   1.000
_cell.length_b   1.000
_cell.length_c   1.000
_cell.angle_alpha   90.00
_cell.angle_beta   90.00
_cell.angle_gamma   90.00
#
_symmetry.space_group_name_H-M   'P 1'
#
loop_
_entity.id
_entity.type
_entity.pdbx_description
1 polymer ?
#
loop_
_entity_poly.entity_id
_entity_poly.type
_entity_poly.pdbx_seq_one_letter_code
_entity_poly.pdbx_strand_id
1 'polypeptide(L)'
;MIPLYDRIANALNSSANTILPTLARFVFAATLLFYFWNSGLTKFEINPLSPGVGGYAQIFPKVMESVGFDVSQMSWFHWAVVVAGIFAEFILPLLIVIGLFTRLAAFGMIGFVTVQSLTDLYGHGGIDQPATLGAWFDRLPTGTILDQRAFWMVVLVTLALKGAGALSLDRILTNRR
;
A
#
# COMPACT_ATOMS: atom_id res chain seq x y z
N MET A 1 -24.95 4.12 35.20
CA MET A 1 -24.43 3.47 33.97
C MET A 1 -23.76 4.47 33.03
N ILE A 2 -24.34 5.65 32.79
CA ILE A 2 -23.73 6.72 31.95
C ILE A 2 -22.35 7.20 32.46
N PRO A 3 -22.12 7.46 33.76
CA PRO A 3 -20.81 7.98 34.23
C PRO A 3 -19.65 6.98 34.09
N LEU A 4 -19.95 5.67 34.15
CA LEU A 4 -18.95 4.63 33.93
C LEU A 4 -18.61 4.53 32.43
N TYR A 5 -19.61 4.60 31.56
CA TYR A 5 -19.43 4.66 30.11
C TYR A 5 -18.53 5.85 29.72
N ASP A 6 -18.82 7.06 30.21
CA ASP A 6 -18.04 8.25 29.89
C ASP A 6 -16.58 8.14 30.34
N ARG A 7 -16.36 7.60 31.55
CA ARG A 7 -15.01 7.37 32.06
C ARG A 7 -14.22 6.41 31.18
N ILE A 8 -14.84 5.31 30.77
CA ILE A 8 -14.21 4.32 29.90
C ILE A 8 -13.95 4.93 28.51
N ALA A 9 -14.93 5.61 27.91
CA ALA A 9 -14.80 6.25 26.61
C ALA A 9 -13.66 7.28 26.58
N ASN A 10 -13.55 8.11 27.61
CA ASN A 10 -12.47 9.10 27.71
C ASN A 10 -11.08 8.45 27.86
N ALA A 11 -10.97 7.36 28.61
CA ALA A 11 -9.74 6.60 28.72
C ALA A 11 -9.32 5.96 27.37
N LEU A 12 -10.29 5.41 26.62
CA LEU A 12 -10.06 4.86 25.28
C LEU A 12 -9.64 5.95 24.30
N ASN A 13 -10.33 7.09 24.26
CA ASN A 13 -9.98 8.22 23.41
C ASN A 13 -8.55 8.73 23.68
N SER A 14 -8.16 8.76 24.95
CA SER A 14 -6.82 9.19 25.36
C SER A 14 -5.72 8.21 24.89
N SER A 15 -6.02 6.91 24.89
CA SER A 15 -5.05 5.87 24.47
C SER A 15 -5.02 5.63 22.96
N ALA A 16 -6.09 6.00 22.23
CA ALA A 16 -6.24 5.79 20.79
C ALA A 16 -5.07 6.35 19.96
N ASN A 17 -4.52 7.51 20.33
CA ASN A 17 -3.41 8.14 19.61
C ASN A 17 -2.10 7.32 19.68
N THR A 18 -1.97 6.44 20.67
CA THR A 18 -0.80 5.57 20.83
C THR A 18 -1.07 4.18 20.25
N ILE A 19 -2.24 3.63 20.54
CA ILE A 19 -2.61 2.25 20.19
C ILE A 19 -2.87 2.12 18.70
N LEU A 20 -3.75 2.96 18.13
CA LEU A 20 -4.18 2.84 16.73
C LEU A 20 -3.03 2.86 15.71
N PRO A 21 -2.10 3.83 15.73
CA PRO A 21 -1.01 3.85 14.74
C PRO A 21 -0.02 2.69 14.92
N THR A 22 0.23 2.24 16.16
CA THR A 22 1.10 1.08 16.42
C THR A 22 0.45 -0.20 15.90
N LEU A 23 -0.84 -0.39 16.18
CA LEU A 23 -1.63 -1.51 15.68
C LEU A 23 -1.74 -1.50 14.15
N ALA A 24 -1.98 -0.35 13.55
CA ALA A 24 -2.05 -0.21 12.10
C ALA A 24 -0.72 -0.60 11.42
N ARG A 25 0.43 -0.16 11.96
CA ARG A 25 1.74 -0.61 11.44
C ARG A 25 1.97 -2.09 11.64
N PHE A 26 1.57 -2.65 12.78
CA PHE A 26 1.67 -4.08 13.04
C PHE A 26 0.84 -4.91 12.05
N VAL A 27 -0.43 -4.54 11.85
CA VAL A 27 -1.32 -5.21 10.88
C VAL A 27 -0.79 -5.06 9.46
N PHE A 28 -0.31 -3.86 9.09
CA PHE A 28 0.36 -3.64 7.81
C PHE A 28 1.57 -4.58 7.66
N ALA A 29 2.44 -4.69 8.66
CA ALA A 29 3.58 -5.59 8.63
C ALA A 29 3.16 -7.05 8.46
N ALA A 30 2.16 -7.48 9.23
CA ALA A 30 1.68 -8.85 9.26
C ALA A 30 0.98 -9.30 7.96
N THR A 31 0.34 -8.37 7.25
CA THR A 31 -0.52 -8.71 6.10
C THR A 31 -0.02 -8.18 4.76
N LEU A 32 0.75 -7.09 4.74
CA LEU A 32 1.11 -6.36 3.52
C LEU A 32 2.61 -6.28 3.24
N LEU A 33 3.47 -6.36 4.25
CA LEU A 33 4.92 -6.22 4.03
C LEU A 33 5.43 -7.25 3.02
N PHE A 34 5.20 -8.53 3.29
CA PHE A 34 5.64 -9.60 2.40
C PHE A 34 4.81 -9.67 1.11
N TYR A 35 3.57 -9.19 1.11
CA TYR A 35 2.80 -9.04 -0.13
C TYR A 35 3.52 -8.09 -1.10
N PHE A 36 3.86 -6.88 -0.65
CA PHE A 36 4.55 -5.89 -1.50
C PHE A 36 5.98 -6.31 -1.82
N TRP A 37 6.74 -6.84 -0.87
CA TRP A 37 8.10 -7.28 -1.13
C TRP A 37 8.16 -8.47 -2.09
N ASN A 38 7.28 -9.47 -1.95
CA ASN A 38 7.22 -10.59 -2.89
C ASN A 38 6.77 -10.11 -4.27
N SER A 39 5.79 -9.22 -4.35
CA SER A 39 5.39 -8.57 -5.60
C SER A 39 6.56 -7.82 -6.26
N GLY A 40 7.35 -7.08 -5.49
CA GLY A 40 8.50 -6.34 -6.01
C GLY A 40 9.61 -7.27 -6.49
N LEU A 41 9.85 -8.37 -5.78
CA LEU A 41 10.85 -9.36 -6.15
C LEU A 41 10.56 -10.03 -7.50
N THR A 42 9.28 -10.19 -7.87
CA THR A 42 8.94 -10.69 -9.21
C THR A 42 9.31 -9.74 -10.35
N LYS A 43 9.55 -8.46 -10.04
CA LYS A 43 9.95 -7.42 -11.00
C LYS A 43 11.46 -7.12 -10.97
N PHE A 44 12.14 -7.62 -9.95
CA PHE A 44 13.54 -7.29 -9.68
C PHE A 44 14.46 -8.24 -10.46
N GLU A 45 15.28 -7.68 -11.33
CA GLU A 45 16.41 -8.41 -11.95
C GLU A 45 17.71 -8.09 -11.21
N ILE A 46 18.84 -8.68 -11.64
CA ILE A 46 20.17 -8.41 -11.06
C ILE A 46 20.47 -6.90 -11.03
N ASN A 47 19.95 -6.13 -12.00
CA ASN A 47 20.00 -4.68 -12.00
C ASN A 47 18.59 -4.07 -11.83
N PRO A 48 18.27 -3.42 -10.69
CA PRO A 48 16.97 -2.78 -10.47
C PRO A 48 16.65 -1.61 -11.42
N LEU A 49 17.67 -1.05 -12.09
CA LEU A 49 17.49 0.00 -13.09
C LEU A 49 17.23 -0.56 -14.50
N SER A 50 17.24 -1.87 -14.66
CA SER A 50 16.96 -2.56 -15.91
C SER A 50 15.78 -3.52 -15.71
N PRO A 51 14.54 -3.02 -15.55
CA PRO A 51 13.39 -3.88 -15.35
C PRO A 51 13.14 -4.77 -16.56
N GLY A 52 12.85 -6.04 -16.31
CA GLY A 52 12.50 -7.01 -17.34
C GLY A 52 11.11 -6.81 -17.92
N VAL A 53 10.77 -7.64 -18.92
CA VAL A 53 9.45 -7.67 -19.58
C VAL A 53 8.30 -7.74 -18.55
N GLY A 54 8.46 -8.56 -17.51
CA GLY A 54 7.44 -8.72 -16.46
C GLY A 54 7.13 -7.44 -15.70
N GLY A 55 8.13 -6.59 -15.41
CA GLY A 55 7.94 -5.32 -14.72
C GLY A 55 7.10 -4.33 -15.56
N TYR A 56 7.43 -4.21 -16.84
CA TYR A 56 6.65 -3.40 -17.78
C TYR A 56 5.25 -3.96 -18.01
N ALA A 57 5.10 -5.27 -18.17
CA ALA A 57 3.80 -5.91 -18.38
C ALA A 57 2.89 -5.77 -17.15
N GLN A 58 3.45 -5.77 -15.94
CA GLN A 58 2.64 -5.60 -14.73
C GLN A 58 2.16 -4.16 -14.54
N ILE A 59 2.99 -3.15 -14.87
CA ILE A 59 2.67 -1.73 -14.64
C ILE A 59 1.94 -1.11 -15.85
N PHE A 60 2.30 -1.52 -17.07
CA PHE A 60 1.74 -1.02 -18.34
C PHE A 60 1.25 -2.15 -19.25
N PRO A 61 0.32 -3.02 -18.79
CA PRO A 61 -0.11 -4.21 -19.54
C PRO A 61 -0.59 -3.89 -20.97
N LYS A 62 -1.51 -2.94 -21.12
CA LYS A 62 -2.06 -2.55 -22.43
C LYS A 62 -1.02 -1.97 -23.39
N VAL A 63 -0.04 -1.24 -22.86
CA VAL A 63 1.06 -0.70 -23.70
C VAL A 63 1.92 -1.86 -24.18
N MET A 64 2.29 -2.77 -23.28
CA MET A 64 3.08 -3.96 -23.63
C MET A 64 2.37 -4.83 -24.66
N GLU A 65 1.06 -5.05 -24.52
CA GLU A 65 0.26 -5.75 -25.54
C GLU A 65 0.30 -5.05 -26.90
N SER A 66 0.18 -3.72 -26.93
CA SER A 66 0.19 -2.93 -28.18
C SER A 66 1.52 -2.98 -28.93
N VAL A 67 2.62 -3.27 -28.22
CA VAL A 67 3.97 -3.40 -28.81
C VAL A 67 4.45 -4.86 -28.88
N GLY A 68 3.54 -5.84 -28.72
CA GLY A 68 3.90 -7.26 -28.82
C GLY A 68 4.90 -7.73 -27.75
N PHE A 69 4.88 -7.09 -26.57
CA PHE A 69 5.80 -7.30 -25.45
C PHE A 69 7.27 -6.94 -25.74
N ASP A 70 7.55 -6.14 -26.77
CA ASP A 70 8.88 -5.62 -27.06
C ASP A 70 9.22 -4.39 -26.18
N VAL A 71 10.00 -4.63 -25.13
CA VAL A 71 10.47 -3.59 -24.19
C VAL A 71 11.30 -2.51 -24.88
N SER A 72 11.94 -2.79 -26.02
CA SER A 72 12.75 -1.79 -26.74
C SER A 72 11.92 -0.64 -27.32
N GLN A 73 10.60 -0.83 -27.46
CA GLN A 73 9.64 0.19 -27.87
C GLN A 73 9.20 1.11 -26.73
N MET A 74 9.60 0.80 -25.48
CA MET A 74 9.19 1.57 -24.30
C MET A 74 10.01 2.86 -24.18
N SER A 75 9.31 3.96 -23.92
CA SER A 75 9.97 5.26 -23.72
C SER A 75 10.63 5.38 -22.34
N TRP A 76 11.53 6.36 -22.20
CA TRP A 76 12.18 6.70 -20.92
C TRP A 76 11.17 6.98 -19.79
N PHE A 77 9.98 7.47 -20.12
CA PHE A 77 8.91 7.70 -19.15
C PHE A 77 8.41 6.39 -18.55
N HIS A 78 8.15 5.38 -19.39
CA HIS A 78 7.73 4.06 -18.91
C HIS A 78 8.81 3.44 -18.01
N TRP A 79 10.07 3.55 -18.42
CA TRP A 79 11.20 3.11 -17.62
C TRP A 79 11.20 3.78 -16.24
N ALA A 80 11.10 5.12 -16.20
CA ALA A 80 11.12 5.87 -14.94
C ALA A 80 9.99 5.46 -14.00
N VAL A 81 8.78 5.28 -14.53
CA VAL A 81 7.61 4.84 -13.75
C VAL A 81 7.79 3.41 -13.23
N VAL A 82 8.28 2.48 -14.07
CA VAL A 82 8.50 1.08 -13.65
C VAL A 82 9.55 1.00 -12.56
N VAL A 83 10.69 1.66 -12.77
CA VAL A 83 11.78 1.70 -11.78
C VAL A 83 11.30 2.33 -10.47
N ALA A 84 10.64 3.49 -10.54
CA ALA A 84 10.08 4.15 -9.36
C ALA A 84 9.05 3.26 -8.64
N GLY A 85 8.20 2.55 -9.39
CA GLY A 85 7.23 1.59 -8.85
C GLY A 85 7.90 0.46 -8.07
N ILE A 86 8.95 -0.15 -8.64
CA ILE A 86 9.73 -1.21 -7.97
C ILE A 86 10.33 -0.69 -6.66
N PHE A 87 11.02 0.47 -6.70
CA PHE A 87 11.59 1.03 -5.47
C PHE A 87 10.52 1.39 -4.43
N ALA A 88 9.37 1.90 -4.86
CA ALA A 88 8.25 2.20 -3.99
C ALA A 88 7.70 0.95 -3.29
N GLU A 89 7.60 -0.19 -4.00
CA GLU A 89 7.16 -1.49 -3.45
C GLU A 89 8.05 -2.00 -2.31
N PHE A 90 9.31 -1.58 -2.24
CA PHE A 90 10.22 -1.97 -1.15
C PHE A 90 10.32 -0.91 -0.05
N ILE A 91 10.56 0.34 -0.45
CA ILE A 91 10.89 1.43 0.46
C ILE A 91 9.68 1.86 1.27
N LEU A 92 8.52 2.06 0.63
CA LEU A 92 7.34 2.57 1.33
C LEU A 92 6.83 1.59 2.40
N PRO A 93 6.73 0.27 2.16
CA PRO A 93 6.39 -0.69 3.21
C PRO A 93 7.39 -0.68 4.36
N LEU A 94 8.69 -0.60 4.07
CA LEU A 94 9.73 -0.54 5.11
C LEU A 94 9.57 0.70 5.99
N LEU A 95 9.39 1.88 5.38
CA LEU A 95 9.17 3.14 6.08
C LEU A 95 7.94 3.10 6.99
N ILE A 96 6.84 2.49 6.50
CA ILE A 96 5.65 2.26 7.31
C ILE A 96 5.99 1.40 8.52
N VAL A 97 6.63 0.24 8.35
CA VAL A 97 6.86 -0.71 9.46
C VAL A 97 7.75 -0.10 10.55
N ILE A 98 8.88 0.49 10.17
CA ILE A 98 9.80 1.11 11.14
C ILE A 98 9.24 2.43 11.71
N GLY A 99 8.19 2.98 11.08
CA GLY A 99 7.55 4.22 11.47
C GLY A 99 8.46 5.43 11.25
N LEU A 100 9.02 5.55 10.05
CA LEU A 100 9.86 6.68 9.61
C LEU A 100 9.16 7.47 8.52
N PHE A 101 9.01 8.77 8.72
CA PHE A 101 8.19 9.67 7.90
C PHE A 101 6.81 9.08 7.60
N THR A 102 6.17 8.50 8.63
CA THR A 102 5.03 7.57 8.47
C THR A 102 3.86 8.20 7.73
N ARG A 103 3.57 9.48 7.96
CA ARG A 103 2.50 10.19 7.23
C ARG A 103 2.79 10.27 5.74
N LEU A 104 4.02 10.62 5.37
CA LEU A 104 4.43 10.71 3.98
C LEU A 104 4.44 9.33 3.32
N ALA A 105 5.00 8.33 4.00
CA ALA A 105 4.97 6.95 3.54
C ALA A 105 3.54 6.42 3.36
N ALA A 106 2.61 6.79 4.25
CA ALA A 106 1.20 6.40 4.15
C ALA A 106 0.51 7.04 2.95
N PHE A 107 0.75 8.33 2.68
CA PHE A 107 0.25 8.97 1.45
C PHE A 107 0.84 8.33 0.19
N GLY A 108 2.14 8.01 0.20
CA GLY A 108 2.79 7.27 -0.88
C GLY A 108 2.14 5.91 -1.13
N MET A 109 1.91 5.13 -0.06
CA MET A 109 1.24 3.83 -0.14
C MET A 109 -0.22 3.95 -0.62
N ILE A 110 -0.97 4.98 -0.21
CA ILE A 110 -2.34 5.22 -0.70
C ILE A 110 -2.32 5.45 -2.22
N GLY A 111 -1.43 6.32 -2.69
CA GLY A 111 -1.24 6.56 -4.13
C GLY A 111 -0.84 5.29 -4.86
N PHE A 112 0.14 4.57 -4.33
CA PHE A 112 0.62 3.29 -4.89
C PHE A 112 -0.52 2.27 -5.02
N VAL A 113 -1.26 2.00 -3.93
CA VAL A 113 -2.37 1.05 -3.91
C VAL A 113 -3.50 1.48 -4.84
N THR A 114 -3.75 2.78 -4.96
CA THR A 114 -4.76 3.31 -5.89
C THR A 114 -4.36 3.03 -7.33
N VAL A 115 -3.13 3.37 -7.72
CA VAL A 115 -2.62 3.10 -9.08
C VAL A 115 -2.60 1.59 -9.35
N GLN A 116 -2.11 0.80 -8.41
CA GLN A 116 -2.12 -0.67 -8.51
C GLN A 116 -3.55 -1.19 -8.74
N SER A 117 -4.53 -0.73 -7.97
CA SER A 117 -5.93 -1.18 -8.11
C SER A 117 -6.51 -0.78 -9.48
N LEU A 118 -6.18 0.42 -9.98
CA LEU A 118 -6.59 0.84 -11.32
C LEU A 118 -5.93 0.00 -12.42
N THR A 119 -4.66 -0.33 -12.27
CA THR A 119 -3.95 -1.24 -13.19
C THR A 119 -4.54 -2.65 -13.15
N ASP A 120 -4.86 -3.18 -11.98
CA ASP A 120 -5.49 -4.49 -11.82
C ASP A 120 -6.88 -4.52 -12.49
N LEU A 121 -7.69 -3.46 -12.33
CA LEU A 121 -9.01 -3.37 -12.93
C LEU A 121 -8.99 -3.14 -14.45
N TYR A 122 -8.28 -2.10 -14.90
CA TYR A 122 -8.36 -1.62 -16.28
C TYR A 122 -7.20 -2.08 -17.15
N GLY A 123 -6.05 -2.39 -16.55
CA GLY A 123 -4.88 -2.90 -17.24
C GLY A 123 -4.96 -4.40 -17.45
N HIS A 124 -5.22 -5.15 -16.37
CA HIS A 124 -5.29 -6.61 -16.35
C HIS A 124 -6.70 -7.18 -16.56
N GLY A 125 -7.69 -6.31 -16.84
CA GLY A 125 -9.08 -6.73 -17.09
C GLY A 125 -9.85 -7.21 -15.86
N GLY A 126 -9.36 -6.92 -14.65
CA GLY A 126 -10.03 -7.27 -13.40
C GLY A 126 -11.41 -6.64 -13.23
N ILE A 127 -11.72 -5.57 -13.98
CA ILE A 127 -13.04 -4.93 -13.99
C ILE A 127 -14.16 -5.87 -14.45
N ASP A 128 -13.86 -6.80 -15.37
CA ASP A 128 -14.82 -7.76 -15.91
C ASP A 128 -14.89 -9.05 -15.09
N GLN A 129 -14.14 -9.13 -13.98
CA GLN A 129 -14.03 -10.29 -13.12
C GLN A 129 -14.69 -10.02 -11.76
N PRO A 130 -15.91 -10.53 -11.50
CA PRO A 130 -16.64 -10.22 -10.27
C PRO A 130 -15.88 -10.54 -8.97
N ALA A 131 -15.08 -11.61 -8.96
CA ALA A 131 -14.27 -11.98 -7.79
C ALA A 131 -13.09 -11.01 -7.54
N THR A 132 -12.58 -10.37 -8.60
CA THR A 132 -11.47 -9.41 -8.50
C THR A 132 -12.01 -8.04 -8.10
N LEU A 133 -13.02 -7.53 -8.82
CA LEU A 133 -13.64 -6.25 -8.47
C LEU A 133 -14.30 -6.32 -7.09
N GLY A 134 -15.12 -7.34 -6.83
CA GLY A 134 -15.97 -7.45 -5.64
C GLY A 134 -17.21 -6.57 -5.72
N ALA A 135 -17.97 -6.52 -4.62
CA ALA A 135 -19.07 -5.57 -4.43
C ALA A 135 -19.26 -5.27 -2.94
N TRP A 136 -19.51 -4.02 -2.58
CA TRP A 136 -19.89 -3.71 -1.20
C TRP A 136 -21.36 -4.03 -0.94
N PHE A 137 -21.66 -4.37 0.32
CA PHE A 137 -23.01 -4.69 0.78
C PHE A 137 -23.61 -5.97 0.15
N ASP A 138 -22.76 -6.88 -0.31
CA ASP A 138 -23.14 -8.10 -1.02
C ASP A 138 -23.03 -9.39 -0.19
N ARG A 139 -22.97 -9.24 1.16
CA ARG A 139 -22.70 -10.26 2.21
C ARG A 139 -21.36 -11.00 2.16
N LEU A 140 -20.50 -10.82 1.14
CA LEU A 140 -19.27 -11.60 0.96
C LEU A 140 -18.02 -10.70 1.02
N PRO A 141 -17.18 -10.79 2.06
CA PRO A 141 -15.99 -9.94 2.20
C PRO A 141 -14.78 -10.54 1.46
N THR A 142 -14.95 -10.93 0.19
CA THR A 142 -13.96 -11.72 -0.57
C THR A 142 -13.38 -11.02 -1.79
N GLY A 143 -13.94 -9.89 -2.20
CA GLY A 143 -13.45 -9.10 -3.33
C GLY A 143 -12.03 -8.59 -3.11
N THR A 144 -11.12 -8.89 -4.02
CA THR A 144 -9.70 -8.52 -3.86
C THR A 144 -9.47 -7.01 -3.98
N ILE A 145 -10.29 -6.31 -4.78
CA ILE A 145 -10.25 -4.86 -4.88
C ILE A 145 -11.18 -4.21 -3.86
N LEU A 146 -12.50 -4.24 -4.04
CA LEU A 146 -13.39 -3.42 -3.21
C LEU A 146 -13.32 -3.77 -1.71
N ASP A 147 -13.30 -5.04 -1.33
CA ASP A 147 -13.30 -5.41 0.10
C ASP A 147 -11.90 -5.33 0.70
N GLN A 148 -10.94 -6.05 0.13
CA GLN A 148 -9.61 -6.14 0.69
C GLN A 148 -8.89 -4.77 0.64
N ARG A 149 -8.98 -4.00 -0.45
CA ARG A 149 -8.35 -2.67 -0.51
C ARG A 149 -9.01 -1.67 0.43
N ALA A 150 -10.31 -1.81 0.75
CA ALA A 150 -10.93 -0.96 1.76
C ALA A 150 -10.26 -1.12 3.14
N PHE A 151 -9.95 -2.34 3.56
CA PHE A 151 -9.21 -2.58 4.80
C PHE A 151 -7.79 -2.01 4.74
N TRP A 152 -7.11 -2.11 3.59
CA TRP A 152 -5.78 -1.52 3.42
C TRP A 152 -5.84 0.00 3.55
N MET A 153 -6.85 0.63 2.94
CA MET A 153 -7.07 2.06 3.03
C MET A 153 -7.38 2.50 4.46
N VAL A 154 -8.18 1.76 5.24
CA VAL A 154 -8.41 2.08 6.66
C VAL A 154 -7.10 2.07 7.46
N VAL A 155 -6.24 1.07 7.24
CA VAL A 155 -4.92 1.00 7.88
C VAL A 155 -4.06 2.20 7.48
N LEU A 156 -3.96 2.50 6.18
CA LEU A 156 -3.12 3.59 5.68
C LEU A 156 -3.65 4.98 6.06
N VAL A 157 -4.95 5.21 6.00
CA VAL A 157 -5.59 6.46 6.44
C VAL A 157 -5.39 6.67 7.93
N THR A 158 -5.48 5.59 8.74
CA THR A 158 -5.15 5.66 10.17
C THR A 158 -3.72 6.18 10.37
N LEU A 159 -2.76 5.67 9.62
CA LEU A 159 -1.36 6.12 9.69
C LEU A 159 -1.16 7.55 9.16
N ALA A 160 -1.85 7.93 8.09
CA ALA A 160 -1.80 9.28 7.54
C ALA A 160 -2.34 10.32 8.53
N LEU A 161 -3.42 10.00 9.26
CA LEU A 161 -4.08 10.90 10.20
C LEU A 161 -3.42 10.90 11.60
N LYS A 162 -3.09 9.71 12.13
CA LYS A 162 -2.55 9.55 13.50
C LYS A 162 -1.02 9.53 13.56
N GLY A 163 -0.33 9.29 12.44
CA GLY A 163 1.12 9.19 12.38
C GLY A 163 1.65 7.81 12.81
N ALA A 164 2.85 7.80 13.38
CA ALA A 164 3.62 6.57 13.63
C ALA A 164 3.31 5.88 14.97
N GLY A 165 2.80 6.59 15.97
CA GLY A 165 2.63 6.05 17.33
C GLY A 165 3.93 5.98 18.14
N ALA A 166 3.85 5.41 19.35
CA ALA A 166 4.93 5.50 20.33
C ALA A 166 6.17 4.67 19.98
N LEU A 167 6.00 3.50 19.34
CA LEU A 167 7.09 2.59 19.00
C LEU A 167 7.62 2.84 17.57
N SER A 168 8.14 4.03 17.30
CA SER A 168 8.52 4.45 15.94
C SER A 168 9.80 5.27 15.88
N LEU A 169 10.47 5.25 14.72
CA LEU A 169 11.61 6.13 14.46
C LEU A 169 11.19 7.62 14.46
N ASP A 170 9.99 7.94 13.97
CA ASP A 170 9.42 9.29 14.05
C ASP A 170 9.41 9.82 15.48
N ARG A 171 8.98 8.99 16.45
CA ARG A 171 8.96 9.37 17.87
C ARG A 171 10.38 9.63 18.40
N ILE A 172 11.34 8.76 18.07
CA ILE A 172 12.74 8.92 18.46
C ILE A 172 13.32 10.23 17.91
N LEU A 173 13.06 10.54 16.63
CA LEU A 173 13.53 11.76 15.99
C LEU A 173 12.89 13.03 16.59
N THR A 174 11.60 12.98 16.93
CA THR A 174 10.93 14.13 17.58
C THR A 174 11.38 14.35 19.02
N ASN A 175 11.73 13.30 19.76
CA ASN A 175 12.20 13.43 21.14
C ASN A 175 13.66 13.94 21.25
N ARG A 176 14.41 13.94 20.13
CA ARG A 176 15.79 14.44 20.05
C ARG A 176 15.88 15.90 19.59
N ARG A 177 14.74 16.54 19.29
CA ARG A 177 14.63 17.97 18.99
C ARG A 177 14.29 18.72 20.28
#